data_AF-A0A8X6PA88-F1
#
_entry.id   AF-A0A8X6PA88-F1
#
_cell.length_a   1.000
_cell.length_b   1.000
_cell.length_c   1.000
_cell.angle_alpha   90.00
_cell.angle_beta   90.00
_cell.angle_gamma   90.00
#
_symmetry.space_group_name_H-M   'P 1'
#
loop_
_entity.id
_entity.type
_entity.pdbx_description
1 polymer ?
#
loop_
_entity_poly.entity_id
_entity_poly.type
_entity_poly.pdbx_seq_one_letter_code
_entity_poly.pdbx_strand_id
1 'polypeptide(L)'
;MDWAVVLTYFGATKEYKEVSSIHWPGGRIPKDRPRCGFDGNDPACYKRGLKLLEMSLIITLFLLIVIIIIGVLTYRKIRLESKLANMSWRVRWDEITFVKDMRSSCMMSRLSITSAMSFKMEHGWVCWTPSFPNNICM
;
A
#
# COMPACT_ATOMS: atom_id res chain seq x y z
N MET A 1 70.32 9.38 32.71
CA MET A 1 69.02 8.71 32.86
C MET A 1 69.18 7.88 34.11
N ASP A 2 68.78 8.48 35.21
CA ASP A 2 69.12 7.95 36.52
C ASP A 2 67.91 7.17 37.00
N TRP A 3 68.15 5.94 37.45
CA TRP A 3 67.12 5.07 37.98
C TRP A 3 67.20 5.12 39.51
N ALA A 4 66.05 5.10 40.16
CA ALA A 4 65.95 5.11 41.61
C ALA A 4 64.91 4.07 42.06
N VAL A 5 65.08 3.54 43.27
CA VAL A 5 64.12 2.61 43.85
C VAL A 5 62.93 3.40 44.38
N VAL A 6 61.74 3.05 43.89
CA VAL A 6 60.49 3.76 44.20
C VAL A 6 59.60 2.96 45.15
N LEU A 7 59.66 1.63 45.06
CA LEU A 7 58.80 0.74 45.82
C LEU A 7 59.58 -0.52 46.22
N THR A 8 59.43 -0.93 47.47
CA THR A 8 60.07 -2.14 48.02
C THR A 8 58.99 -3.12 48.46
N TYR A 9 59.19 -4.40 48.15
CA TYR A 9 58.28 -5.47 48.54
C TYR A 9 58.91 -6.35 49.63
N PHE A 10 58.20 -6.52 50.75
CA PHE A 10 58.63 -7.39 51.84
C PHE A 10 57.99 -8.78 51.70
N GLY A 11 58.77 -9.77 51.27
CA GLY A 11 58.24 -11.11 50.99
C GLY A 11 57.68 -11.87 52.21
N ALA A 12 58.20 -11.60 53.41
CA ALA A 12 57.73 -12.24 54.64
C ALA A 12 56.35 -11.74 55.10
N THR A 13 56.12 -10.42 55.02
CA THR A 13 54.84 -9.79 55.40
C THR A 13 53.87 -9.64 54.24
N LYS A 14 54.34 -9.81 52.99
CA LYS A 14 53.61 -9.58 51.74
C LYS A 14 53.09 -8.15 51.62
N GLU A 15 53.87 -7.18 52.08
CA GLU A 15 53.52 -5.77 52.07
C GLU A 15 54.39 -4.97 51.08
N TYR A 16 53.79 -3.93 50.51
CA TYR A 16 54.47 -2.96 49.65
C TYR A 16 54.73 -1.67 50.44
N LYS A 17 55.98 -1.21 50.45
CA LYS A 17 56.37 0.05 51.07
C LYS A 17 56.87 1.01 50.00
N GLU A 18 56.21 2.17 49.90
CA GLU A 18 56.61 3.25 49.01
C GLU A 18 57.83 3.98 49.60
N VAL A 19 58.89 4.09 48.80
CA VAL A 19 60.17 4.74 49.18
C VAL A 19 60.25 6.12 48.53
N SER A 20 59.73 6.28 47.32
CA SER A 20 59.57 7.55 46.63
C SER A 20 58.33 7.49 45.72
N SER A 21 57.91 8.61 45.15
CA SER A 21 56.73 8.66 44.27
C SER A 21 57.04 8.18 42.85
N ILE A 22 56.18 7.35 42.26
CA ILE A 22 56.31 6.91 40.86
C ILE A 22 56.07 8.08 39.90
N HIS A 23 57.08 8.39 39.08
CA HIS A 23 56.98 9.43 38.06
C HIS A 23 56.28 8.89 36.80
N TRP A 24 54.96 9.08 36.73
CA TRP A 24 54.18 8.74 35.55
C TRP A 24 54.35 9.79 34.44
N PRO A 25 54.59 9.38 33.18
CA PRO A 25 54.57 10.31 32.06
C PRO A 25 53.17 10.92 31.93
N GLY A 26 53.07 12.24 32.10
CA GLY A 26 51.79 12.96 32.16
C GLY A 26 51.19 13.13 33.56
N GLY A 27 51.92 12.76 34.62
CA GLY A 27 51.56 13.04 36.02
C GLY A 27 50.32 12.30 36.52
N ARG A 28 49.81 11.32 35.76
CA ARG A 28 48.61 10.56 36.11
C ARG A 28 48.87 9.08 35.87
N ILE A 29 48.36 8.27 36.78
CA ILE A 29 48.34 6.81 36.62
C ILE A 29 47.56 6.48 35.33
N PRO A 30 48.17 5.79 34.37
CA PRO A 30 47.48 5.37 33.17
C PRO A 30 46.35 4.42 33.54
N LYS A 31 45.24 4.47 32.79
CA LYS A 31 44.15 3.52 32.98
C LYS A 31 44.57 2.15 32.45
N ASP A 32 44.30 1.09 33.20
CA ASP A 32 44.57 -0.28 32.78
C ASP A 32 43.88 -0.64 31.46
N ARG A 33 42.69 -0.07 31.22
CA ARG A 33 41.93 -0.23 29.98
C ARG A 33 41.74 1.11 29.28
N PRO A 34 42.05 1.22 27.97
CA PRO A 34 41.73 2.41 27.19
C PRO A 34 40.22 2.61 27.08
N ARG A 35 39.79 3.86 26.87
CA ARG A 35 38.37 4.26 26.83
C ARG A 35 37.53 3.52 25.79
N CYS A 36 38.13 3.14 24.68
CA CYS A 36 37.46 2.45 23.57
C CYS A 36 37.88 0.98 23.44
N GLY A 37 38.52 0.44 24.49
CA GLY A 37 38.97 -0.94 24.54
C GLY A 37 40.21 -1.15 23.70
N PHE A 38 40.83 -2.31 23.86
CA PHE A 38 41.99 -2.68 23.06
C PHE A 38 41.59 -3.00 21.62
N ASP A 39 40.42 -3.64 21.45
CA ASP A 39 39.94 -4.13 20.15
C ASP A 39 39.12 -3.09 19.38
N GLY A 40 38.92 -1.88 19.93
CA GLY A 40 38.13 -0.81 19.29
C GLY A 40 36.64 -1.10 19.11
N ASN A 41 36.16 -2.26 19.57
CA ASN A 41 34.76 -2.69 19.44
C ASN A 41 33.93 -2.40 20.71
N ASP A 42 34.41 -1.53 21.59
CA ASP A 42 33.66 -1.19 22.80
C ASP A 42 32.38 -0.42 22.47
N PRO A 43 31.22 -0.84 23.03
CA PRO A 43 29.94 -0.19 22.77
C PRO A 43 29.89 1.27 23.23
N ALA A 44 30.78 1.68 24.15
CA ALA A 44 30.94 3.07 24.57
C ALA A 44 31.51 3.99 23.46
N CYS A 45 32.19 3.42 22.48
CA CYS A 45 32.88 4.14 21.40
C CYS A 45 32.31 3.78 20.01
N TYR A 46 31.64 2.63 19.90
CA TYR A 46 31.13 2.09 18.66
C TYR A 46 29.70 2.61 18.34
N LYS A 47 29.62 3.73 17.62
CA LYS A 47 28.35 4.25 17.05
C LYS A 47 27.82 3.46 15.85
N ARG A 48 28.46 2.36 15.46
CA ARG A 48 28.14 1.66 14.21
C ARG A 48 26.88 0.78 14.31
N GLY A 49 26.43 0.42 15.52
CA GLY A 49 25.09 -0.14 15.73
C GLY A 49 23.97 0.82 15.34
N LEU A 50 24.12 2.12 15.65
CA LEU A 50 23.16 3.16 15.24
C LEU A 50 23.13 3.32 13.71
N LYS A 51 24.30 3.30 13.06
CA LYS A 51 24.39 3.38 11.59
C LYS A 51 23.68 2.21 10.89
N LEU A 52 23.79 0.99 11.41
CA LEU A 52 23.12 -0.16 10.81
C LEU A 52 21.60 -0.05 10.89
N LEU A 53 21.09 0.40 12.06
CA LEU A 53 19.66 0.62 12.25
C LEU A 53 19.13 1.74 11.35
N GLU A 54 19.84 2.87 11.27
CA GLU A 54 19.48 3.98 10.39
C GLU A 54 19.42 3.55 8.92
N MET A 55 20.44 2.83 8.43
CA MET A 55 20.44 2.35 7.04
C MET A 55 19.32 1.33 6.79
N SER A 56 19.05 0.44 7.75
CA SER A 56 17.96 -0.55 7.62
C SER A 56 16.58 0.11 7.54
N LEU A 57 16.37 1.19 8.30
CA LEU A 57 15.12 1.95 8.33
C LEU A 57 14.89 2.72 7.03
N ILE A 58 15.94 3.32 6.47
CA ILE A 58 15.88 4.02 5.17
C ILE A 58 15.47 3.04 4.06
N ILE A 59 16.09 1.85 4.02
CA ILE A 59 15.81 0.84 3.00
C ILE A 59 14.36 0.33 3.12
N THR A 60 13.90 0.02 4.33
CA THR A 60 12.51 -0.44 4.54
C THR A 60 11.50 0.62 4.13
N LEU A 61 11.71 1.89 4.50
CA LEU A 61 10.83 2.99 4.10
C LEU A 61 10.78 3.15 2.58
N PHE A 62 11.92 3.09 1.91
CA PHE A 62 11.99 3.19 0.45
C PHE A 62 11.21 2.07 -0.24
N LEU A 63 11.38 0.82 0.21
CA LEU A 63 10.66 -0.33 -0.34
C LEU A 63 9.13 -0.19 -0.15
N LEU A 64 8.70 0.27 1.03
CA LEU A 64 7.27 0.53 1.28
C LEU A 64 6.70 1.57 0.32
N ILE A 65 7.42 2.67 0.08
CA ILE A 65 7.01 3.72 -0.86
C ILE A 65 6.88 3.15 -2.28
N VAL A 66 7.84 2.35 -2.73
CA VAL A 66 7.80 1.72 -4.06
C VAL A 66 6.57 0.81 -4.19
N ILE A 67 6.27 -0.01 -3.19
CA ILE A 67 5.09 -0.89 -3.19
C ILE A 67 3.80 -0.07 -3.26
N ILE A 68 3.71 1.02 -2.49
CA ILE A 68 2.54 1.92 -2.52
C ILE A 68 2.37 2.53 -3.90
N ILE A 69 3.44 3.02 -4.52
CA ILE A 69 3.40 3.60 -5.87
C ILE A 69 2.89 2.57 -6.88
N ILE A 70 3.45 1.36 -6.87
CA ILE A 70 3.03 0.27 -7.76
C ILE A 70 1.55 -0.06 -7.51
N GLY A 71 1.13 -0.17 -6.25
CA GLY A 71 -0.27 -0.43 -5.87
C GLY A 71 -1.23 0.64 -6.39
N VAL A 72 -0.86 1.92 -6.26
CA VAL A 72 -1.65 3.04 -6.78
C VAL A 72 -1.73 3.01 -8.30
N LEU A 73 -0.62 2.75 -8.99
CA LEU A 73 -0.58 2.66 -10.46
C LEU A 73 -1.48 1.53 -10.96
N THR A 74 -1.35 0.34 -10.36
CA THR A 74 -2.19 -0.83 -10.69
C THR A 74 -3.67 -0.57 -10.40
N TYR A 75 -3.98 0.03 -9.24
CA TYR A 75 -5.36 0.43 -8.92
C TYR A 75 -5.94 1.41 -9.95
N ARG A 76 -5.17 2.43 -10.34
CA ARG A 76 -5.59 3.39 -11.38
C ARG A 76 -5.81 2.70 -12.72
N LYS A 77 -4.93 1.77 -13.10
CA LYS A 77 -5.07 0.96 -14.33
C LYS A 77 -6.36 0.14 -14.30
N ILE A 78 -6.58 -0.64 -13.25
CA ILE A 78 -7.79 -1.48 -13.09
C ILE A 78 -9.06 -0.61 -13.10
N ARG A 79 -9.05 0.57 -12.46
CA ARG A 79 -10.20 1.48 -12.45
C ARG A 79 -10.49 2.10 -13.82
N LEU A 80 -9.48 2.27 -14.67
CA LEU A 80 -9.67 2.71 -16.05
C LEU A 80 -10.21 1.56 -16.90
N GLU A 81 -9.66 0.36 -16.73
CA GLU A 81 -10.14 -0.84 -17.41
C GLU A 81 -11.56 -1.20 -16.99
N SER A 82 -11.95 -1.04 -15.72
CA SER A 82 -13.32 -1.31 -15.29
C SER A 82 -14.35 -0.37 -15.91
N LYS A 83 -13.94 0.87 -16.26
CA LYS A 83 -14.79 1.81 -16.99
C LYS A 83 -14.91 1.45 -18.48
N LEU A 84 -13.84 0.91 -19.08
CA LEU A 84 -13.80 0.50 -20.49
C LEU A 84 -14.45 -0.88 -20.73
N ALA A 85 -14.18 -1.83 -19.83
CA ALA A 85 -14.78 -3.16 -19.78
C ALA A 85 -16.21 -3.15 -19.24
N ASN A 86 -16.76 -1.96 -18.95
CA ASN A 86 -18.19 -1.80 -18.80
C ASN A 86 -18.81 -2.01 -20.19
N MET A 87 -19.04 -3.28 -20.53
CA MET A 87 -19.64 -3.73 -21.77
C MET A 87 -21.14 -3.39 -21.81
N SER A 88 -21.54 -2.26 -21.24
CA SER A 88 -22.89 -1.70 -21.33
C SER A 88 -23.25 -1.36 -22.78
N TRP A 89 -22.26 -1.25 -23.66
CA TRP A 89 -22.46 -1.09 -25.10
C TRP A 89 -22.75 -2.40 -25.83
N ARG A 90 -22.50 -3.57 -25.22
CA ARG A 90 -22.96 -4.85 -25.79
C ARG A 90 -24.44 -5.01 -25.50
N VAL A 91 -25.25 -4.65 -26.48
CA VAL A 91 -26.66 -5.03 -26.52
C VAL A 91 -26.72 -6.55 -26.62
N ARG A 92 -27.37 -7.22 -25.66
CA ARG A 92 -27.63 -8.66 -25.73
C ARG A 92 -28.69 -8.91 -26.79
N TRP A 93 -28.51 -9.94 -27.62
CA TRP A 93 -29.51 -10.32 -28.65
C TRP A 93 -30.89 -10.62 -28.03
N ASP A 94 -30.93 -11.08 -26.78
CA ASP A 94 -32.15 -11.33 -26.01
C ASP A 94 -32.97 -10.06 -25.72
N GLU A 95 -32.39 -8.87 -25.88
CA GLU A 95 -33.05 -7.58 -25.69
C GLU A 95 -33.50 -6.95 -27.01
N ILE A 96 -33.12 -7.55 -28.15
CA ILE A 96 -33.47 -7.05 -29.48
C ILE A 96 -34.79 -7.69 -29.88
N THR A 97 -35.90 -7.11 -29.40
CA THR A 97 -37.23 -7.47 -29.89
C THR A 97 -37.46 -6.82 -31.25
N PHE A 98 -37.36 -7.60 -32.33
CA PHE A 98 -37.85 -7.16 -33.63
C PHE A 98 -39.38 -7.15 -33.57
N VAL A 99 -39.99 -5.97 -33.70
CA VAL A 99 -41.44 -5.84 -33.88
C VAL A 99 -41.79 -6.38 -35.27
N LYS A 100 -41.72 -7.70 -35.44
CA LYS A 100 -42.27 -8.40 -36.60
C LYS A 100 -43.75 -8.57 -36.33
N ASP A 101 -44.53 -7.92 -37.19
CA ASP A 101 -45.97 -8.00 -37.28
C ASP A 101 -46.73 -7.55 -36.03
N MET A 102 -46.81 -6.22 -35.85
CA MET A 102 -47.95 -5.61 -35.18
C MET A 102 -49.20 -5.77 -36.06
N ARG A 103 -49.69 -7.00 -36.18
CA ARG A 103 -51.03 -7.27 -36.71
C ARG A 103 -51.93 -7.60 -35.53
N SER A 104 -52.62 -6.55 -35.06
CA SER A 104 -53.84 -6.61 -34.25
C SER A 104 -53.77 -7.40 -32.94
N SER A 105 -53.38 -6.73 -31.86
CA SER A 105 -54.19 -6.63 -30.63
C SER A 105 -53.46 -5.73 -29.63
N CYS A 106 -54.01 -4.54 -29.41
CA CYS A 106 -53.81 -3.65 -28.26
C CYS A 106 -52.63 -4.00 -27.33
N MET A 107 -51.40 -3.60 -27.69
CA MET A 107 -50.25 -3.72 -26.79
C MET A 107 -50.25 -2.54 -25.82
N MET A 108 -50.99 -2.69 -24.71
CA MET A 108 -50.93 -1.75 -23.60
C MET A 108 -49.59 -1.93 -22.88
N SER A 109 -48.71 -0.94 -23.01
CA SER A 109 -47.49 -0.83 -22.22
C SER A 109 -47.83 -0.95 -20.73
N ARG A 110 -47.08 -1.78 -19.98
CA ARG A 110 -47.36 -2.03 -18.55
C ARG A 110 -47.35 -0.76 -17.67
N LEU A 111 -46.74 0.32 -18.14
CA LEU A 111 -46.72 1.64 -17.50
C LEU A 111 -48.10 2.36 -17.51
N SER A 112 -49.05 1.89 -18.32
CA SER A 112 -50.41 2.47 -18.48
C SER A 112 -51.51 1.64 -17.81
N ILE A 113 -51.18 0.45 -17.27
CA ILE A 113 -52.15 -0.48 -16.68
C ILE A 113 -52.76 0.07 -15.37
N THR A 114 -52.00 0.86 -14.61
CA THR A 114 -52.49 1.45 -13.35
C THR A 114 -53.43 2.64 -13.56
N SER A 115 -53.34 3.36 -14.67
CA SER A 115 -54.28 4.46 -14.98
C SER A 115 -55.58 3.97 -15.63
N ALA A 116 -55.52 2.88 -16.41
CA ALA A 116 -56.68 2.37 -17.15
C ALA A 116 -57.68 1.57 -16.30
N MET A 117 -57.28 1.09 -15.11
CA MET A 117 -58.20 0.34 -14.23
C MET A 117 -59.16 1.23 -13.43
N SER A 118 -59.03 2.56 -13.49
CA SER A 118 -59.86 3.46 -12.68
C SER A 118 -61.11 4.01 -13.37
N PHE A 119 -61.36 3.73 -14.64
CA PHE A 119 -62.54 4.31 -15.31
C PHE A 119 -63.22 3.30 -16.23
N LYS A 120 -64.10 2.50 -15.62
CA LYS A 120 -65.16 1.81 -16.34
C LYS A 120 -66.14 2.88 -16.82
N MET A 121 -66.11 3.22 -18.09
CA MET A 121 -67.22 3.91 -18.74
C MET A 121 -67.48 3.30 -20.12
N GLU A 122 -68.76 3.03 -20.32
CA GLU A 122 -69.39 2.48 -21.51
C GLU A 122 -69.08 3.32 -22.76
N HIS A 123 -69.34 2.72 -23.93
CA HIS A 123 -69.24 3.24 -25.30
C HIS A 123 -67.98 2.78 -26.06
N GLY A 124 -68.22 1.88 -27.02
CA GLY A 124 -67.22 1.16 -27.79
C GLY A 124 -66.50 2.01 -28.83
N TRP A 125 -65.21 1.72 -29.02
CA TRP A 125 -64.35 2.35 -30.02
C TRP A 125 -64.31 1.51 -31.29
N VAL A 126 -64.73 2.10 -32.41
CA VAL A 126 -64.55 1.54 -33.76
C VAL A 126 -63.16 1.91 -34.25
N CYS A 127 -62.28 0.93 -34.49
CA CYS A 127 -60.97 1.17 -35.09
C CYS A 127 -61.12 1.27 -36.62
N TRP A 128 -60.75 2.42 -37.20
CA TRP A 128 -60.64 2.56 -38.66
C TRP A 128 -59.42 1.79 -39.19
N THR A 129 -59.60 0.98 -40.24
CA THR A 129 -58.52 0.38 -41.03
C THR A 129 -58.47 1.05 -42.42
N PRO A 130 -57.29 1.40 -42.95
CA PRO A 130 -57.19 1.86 -44.34
C PRO A 130 -57.17 0.65 -45.30
N SER A 131 -58.04 0.68 -46.31
CA SER A 131 -58.12 -0.32 -47.37
C SER A 131 -57.15 0.05 -48.51
N PHE A 132 -56.22 -0.85 -48.84
CA PHE A 132 -55.34 -0.69 -50.01
C PHE A 132 -55.85 -1.59 -51.15
N PRO A 133 -56.03 -1.06 -52.38
CA PRO A 133 -56.45 -1.86 -53.51
C PRO A 133 -55.28 -2.67 -54.09
N ASN A 134 -55.58 -3.93 -54.43
CA ASN A 134 -54.70 -4.86 -55.13
C ASN A 134 -54.17 -4.27 -56.45
N ASN A 135 -52.90 -4.52 -56.78
CA ASN A 135 -52.49 -5.09 -58.07
C ASN A 135 -50.96 -5.23 -58.24
N ILE A 136 -50.60 -6.26 -59.02
CA ILE A 136 -49.32 -6.57 -59.68
C ILE A 136 -48.45 -7.62 -58.96
N CYS A 137 -48.77 -8.89 -59.25
CA CYS A 137 -47.76 -9.93 -59.47
C CYS A 137 -47.22 -9.79 -60.89
N MET A 138 -45.90 -9.79 -61.05
CA MET A 138 -45.18 -10.27 -62.23
C MET A 138 -43.79 -10.74 -61.81
#